data_AF-A0A9D1DSU8-F1
#
_entry.id   AF-A0A9D1DSU8-F1
#
_cell.length_a   1.000
_cell.length_b   1.000
_cell.length_c   1.000
_cell.angle_alpha   90.00
_cell.angle_beta   90.00
_cell.angle_gamma   90.00
#
_symmetry.space_group_name_H-M   'P 1'
#
loop_
_entity.id
_entity.type
_entity.pdbx_description
1 polymer ?
#
loop_
_entity_poly.entity_id
_entity_poly.type
_entity_poly.pdbx_seq_one_letter_code
_entity_poly.pdbx_strand_id
1 'polypeptide(L)'
;MDLITEEIKESKNFQILSKVFSYHYTNKDNIEPIILYNEFKEVLTNFIEEIMRYYLIKMDFADYRGKEPKVKIVDFNGNTNGDYHYNMIRLDETIPWNIFKGNILVFFDICHELIHFKYDTDLNAGVINKNIVRAAKETLIRHEAETTAPIFKYDYYSDNYKFDSEEKLANMEGVDLFREIIKYMNITLNKEDDLKLLNISTNNRLQYHNYLRDFRSNIRFNNFFWDFEEAFDFLIRQNPGWYNRFPQLQIEYYQDEEGKVRKRTTEELQRLSEKEEDKDVKEYIQSILVSTDYKRLSDDGFKQKKLSLKIPHNKYYKISNANQ
;
A
#
# COMPACT_ATOMS: atom_id res chain seq x y z
N MET A 1 -5.53 7.80 -8.32
CA MET A 1 -4.67 8.67 -9.15
C MET A 1 -3.51 7.82 -9.66
N ASP A 2 -3.19 7.92 -10.96
CA ASP A 2 -2.25 7.01 -11.61
C ASP A 2 -0.81 7.48 -11.46
N LEU A 3 0.13 6.53 -11.28
CA LEU A 3 1.56 6.81 -11.14
C LEU A 3 2.24 7.16 -12.46
N ILE A 4 1.71 6.66 -13.59
CA ILE A 4 2.28 6.88 -14.92
C ILE A 4 1.42 7.88 -15.70
N THR A 5 1.90 9.12 -15.77
CA THR A 5 1.21 10.23 -16.42
C THR A 5 1.75 10.46 -17.85
N GLU A 6 1.10 11.30 -18.65
CA GLU A 6 1.64 11.66 -19.98
C GLU A 6 3.02 12.33 -19.85
N GLU A 7 3.22 13.17 -18.84
CA GLU A 7 4.51 13.83 -18.58
C GLU A 7 5.62 12.81 -18.28
N ILE A 8 5.31 11.74 -17.53
CA ILE A 8 6.24 10.63 -17.29
C ILE A 8 6.57 9.89 -18.60
N LYS A 9 5.57 9.63 -19.45
CA LYS A 9 5.74 8.94 -20.74
C LYS A 9 6.58 9.76 -21.72
N GLU A 10 6.50 11.08 -21.65
CA GLU A 10 7.29 11.99 -22.48
C GLU A 10 8.72 12.22 -21.94
N SER A 11 9.01 11.75 -20.72
CA SER A 11 10.30 12.03 -20.08
C SER A 11 11.49 11.36 -20.78
N LYS A 12 12.65 12.04 -20.71
CA LYS A 12 13.90 11.53 -21.27
C LYS A 12 14.26 10.15 -20.69
N ASN A 13 14.05 9.96 -19.38
CA ASN A 13 14.37 8.71 -18.71
C ASN A 13 13.46 7.58 -19.21
N PHE A 14 12.15 7.83 -19.35
CA PHE A 14 11.21 6.85 -19.89
C PHE A 14 11.56 6.46 -21.33
N GLN A 15 11.91 7.41 -22.19
CA GLN A 15 12.30 7.14 -23.57
C GLN A 15 13.59 6.30 -23.67
N ILE A 16 14.58 6.56 -22.81
CA ILE A 16 15.82 5.76 -22.76
C ILE A 16 15.50 4.35 -22.26
N LEU A 17 14.77 4.23 -21.14
CA LEU A 17 14.41 2.92 -20.57
C LEU A 17 13.58 2.09 -21.55
N SER A 18 12.64 2.71 -22.27
CA SER A 18 11.84 2.02 -23.30
C SER A 18 12.72 1.34 -24.35
N LYS A 19 13.76 2.05 -24.82
CA LYS A 19 14.73 1.51 -25.79
C LYS A 19 15.58 0.40 -25.19
N VAL A 20 16.11 0.62 -23.99
CA VAL A 20 16.96 -0.36 -23.29
C VAL A 20 16.20 -1.64 -22.98
N PHE A 21 15.00 -1.52 -22.40
CA PHE A 21 14.16 -2.66 -22.03
C PHE A 21 13.76 -3.46 -23.26
N SER A 22 13.29 -2.81 -24.32
CA SER A 22 12.91 -3.48 -25.57
C SER A 22 14.08 -4.25 -26.19
N TYR A 23 15.25 -3.62 -26.23
CA TYR A 23 16.46 -4.22 -26.80
C TYR A 23 16.98 -5.39 -25.96
N HIS A 24 17.15 -5.21 -24.65
CA HIS A 24 17.68 -6.25 -23.78
C HIS A 24 16.69 -7.41 -23.58
N TYR A 25 15.37 -7.15 -23.59
CA TYR A 25 14.38 -8.22 -23.47
C TYR A 25 14.39 -9.17 -24.67
N THR A 26 14.53 -8.60 -25.89
CA THR A 26 14.56 -9.39 -27.13
C THR A 26 15.87 -10.14 -27.30
N ASN A 27 16.96 -9.58 -26.78
CA ASN A 27 18.29 -10.06 -27.05
C ASN A 27 19.06 -10.34 -25.73
N LYS A 28 18.61 -11.35 -24.98
CA LYS A 28 19.13 -11.70 -23.66
C LYS A 28 20.60 -12.16 -23.69
N ASP A 29 21.32 -11.89 -22.60
CA ASP A 29 22.59 -12.49 -22.19
C ASP A 29 23.85 -12.35 -23.08
N ASN A 30 23.85 -11.73 -24.27
CA ASN A 30 25.05 -11.76 -25.13
C ASN A 30 25.26 -10.61 -26.13
N ILE A 31 25.26 -9.34 -25.67
CA ILE A 31 25.43 -8.20 -26.61
C ILE A 31 26.06 -6.97 -25.98
N GLU A 32 26.66 -6.18 -26.87
CA GLU A 32 27.04 -4.80 -26.65
C GLU A 32 25.81 -3.98 -26.23
N PRO A 33 25.81 -3.40 -25.02
CA PRO A 33 24.65 -2.73 -24.50
C PRO A 33 24.47 -1.35 -25.15
N ILE A 34 23.21 -0.88 -25.28
CA ILE A 34 22.91 0.46 -25.84
C ILE A 34 23.55 1.58 -25.01
N ILE A 35 23.63 1.37 -23.69
CA ILE A 35 24.25 2.28 -22.72
C ILE A 35 25.08 1.49 -21.72
N LEU A 36 26.06 2.14 -21.09
CA LEU A 36 26.86 1.49 -20.05
C LEU A 36 26.00 1.18 -18.83
N TYR A 37 26.35 0.13 -18.09
CA TYR A 37 25.57 -0.29 -16.92
C TYR A 37 25.43 0.82 -15.85
N ASN A 38 26.50 1.60 -15.61
CA ASN A 38 26.43 2.71 -14.66
C ASN A 38 25.49 3.83 -15.13
N GLU A 39 25.46 4.12 -16.43
CA GLU A 39 24.51 5.06 -17.03
C GLU A 39 23.07 4.52 -16.92
N PHE A 40 22.88 3.22 -17.18
CA PHE A 40 21.59 2.56 -17.00
C PHE A 40 21.07 2.69 -15.57
N LYS A 41 21.93 2.45 -14.55
CA LYS A 41 21.55 2.60 -13.14
C LYS A 41 21.05 4.01 -12.85
N GLU A 42 21.78 5.02 -13.30
CA GLU A 42 21.39 6.43 -13.11
C GLU A 42 20.06 6.75 -13.79
N VAL A 43 19.86 6.31 -15.03
CA VAL A 43 18.59 6.51 -15.75
C VAL A 43 17.44 5.82 -15.03
N LEU A 44 17.64 4.58 -14.55
CA LEU A 44 16.63 3.83 -13.83
C LEU A 44 16.25 4.52 -12.50
N THR A 45 17.23 4.94 -11.70
CA THR A 45 16.96 5.61 -10.43
C THR A 45 16.26 6.95 -10.66
N ASN A 46 16.72 7.74 -11.64
CA ASN A 46 16.12 9.03 -11.96
C ASN A 46 14.67 8.87 -12.44
N PHE A 47 14.36 7.83 -13.21
CA PHE A 47 12.99 7.54 -13.64
C PHE A 47 12.06 7.26 -12.45
N ILE A 48 12.50 6.45 -11.49
CA ILE A 48 11.70 6.11 -10.30
C ILE A 48 11.50 7.35 -9.42
N GLU A 49 12.56 8.13 -9.18
CA GLU A 49 12.47 9.40 -8.45
C GLU A 49 11.55 10.41 -9.13
N GLU A 50 11.54 10.42 -10.47
CA GLU A 50 10.66 11.24 -11.28
C GLU A 50 9.19 10.86 -11.07
N ILE A 51 8.84 9.56 -11.15
CA ILE A 51 7.49 9.06 -10.83
C ILE A 51 7.07 9.52 -9.43
N MET A 52 7.92 9.28 -8.42
CA MET A 52 7.62 9.66 -7.04
C MET A 52 7.37 11.17 -6.91
N ARG A 53 8.23 11.99 -7.52
CA ARG A 53 8.15 13.46 -7.47
C ARG A 53 6.86 13.97 -8.14
N TYR A 54 6.54 13.46 -9.32
CA TYR A 54 5.29 13.85 -10.01
C TYR A 54 4.06 13.48 -9.20
N TYR A 55 4.05 12.31 -8.55
CA TYR A 55 2.94 11.90 -7.70
C TYR A 55 2.76 12.86 -6.51
N LEU A 56 3.84 13.22 -5.81
CA LEU A 56 3.77 14.17 -4.69
C LEU A 56 3.25 15.54 -5.14
N ILE A 57 3.70 16.05 -6.29
CA ILE A 57 3.23 17.32 -6.84
C ILE A 57 1.73 17.28 -7.11
N LYS A 58 1.23 16.20 -7.74
CA LYS A 58 -0.20 16.06 -8.04
C LYS A 58 -1.08 15.95 -6.79
N MET A 59 -0.54 15.40 -5.72
CA MET A 59 -1.21 15.30 -4.42
C MET A 59 -1.17 16.62 -3.62
N ASP A 60 -0.63 17.71 -4.21
CA ASP A 60 -0.30 18.96 -3.51
C ASP A 60 0.52 18.72 -2.23
N PHE A 61 1.33 17.68 -2.25
CA PHE A 61 2.20 17.26 -1.17
C PHE A 61 3.57 17.91 -1.32
N ALA A 62 3.57 19.21 -1.63
CA ALA A 62 4.76 20.01 -1.92
C ALA A 62 5.80 20.00 -0.78
N ASP A 63 5.36 19.59 0.42
CA ASP A 63 6.14 19.58 1.65
C ASP A 63 6.15 18.18 2.30
N TYR A 64 6.44 17.12 1.53
CA TYR A 64 6.64 15.74 2.07
C TYR A 64 7.78 15.73 3.11
N ARG A 65 7.45 16.11 4.35
CA ARG A 65 8.30 16.14 5.54
C ARG A 65 9.68 16.81 5.33
N GLY A 66 9.77 17.76 4.39
CA GLY A 66 11.01 18.44 4.01
C GLY A 66 12.08 17.54 3.35
N LYS A 67 11.71 16.42 2.70
CA LYS A 67 12.67 15.50 2.06
C LYS A 67 12.26 15.13 0.64
N GLU A 68 13.17 15.35 -0.31
CA GLU A 68 12.98 14.94 -1.71
C GLU A 68 12.92 13.41 -1.85
N PRO A 69 12.08 12.89 -2.77
CA PRO A 69 12.14 11.49 -3.19
C PRO A 69 13.55 11.07 -3.58
N LYS A 70 13.94 9.87 -3.18
CA LYS A 70 15.27 9.34 -3.44
C LYS A 70 15.25 7.86 -3.72
N VAL A 71 16.08 7.40 -4.64
CA VAL A 71 16.32 5.98 -4.86
C VAL A 71 17.78 5.67 -4.54
N LYS A 72 18.02 4.54 -3.87
CA LYS A 72 19.37 4.06 -3.59
C LYS A 72 19.51 2.61 -4.00
N ILE A 73 20.58 2.33 -4.72
CA ILE A 73 20.98 0.95 -4.98
C ILE A 73 21.94 0.54 -3.85
N VAL A 74 21.64 -0.60 -3.23
CA VAL A 74 22.35 -1.12 -2.06
C VAL A 74 22.60 -2.62 -2.24
N ASP A 75 23.58 -3.17 -1.53
CA ASP A 75 23.76 -4.62 -1.43
C ASP A 75 23.09 -5.11 -0.13
N PHE A 76 21.97 -5.81 -0.27
CA PHE A 76 21.23 -6.33 0.89
C PHE A 76 21.79 -7.64 1.43
N ASN A 77 22.86 -8.19 0.85
CA ASN A 77 23.42 -9.50 1.19
C ASN A 77 22.35 -10.61 1.26
N GLY A 78 21.38 -10.59 0.34
CA GLY A 78 20.47 -11.72 0.06
C GLY A 78 19.16 -11.83 0.86
N ASN A 79 18.81 -10.85 1.72
CA ASN A 79 17.60 -10.96 2.56
C ASN A 79 16.37 -10.20 2.02
N THR A 80 16.54 -9.27 1.06
CA THR A 80 15.49 -8.38 0.54
C THR A 80 15.81 -7.88 -0.86
N ASN A 81 14.81 -7.70 -1.70
CA ASN A 81 15.00 -7.19 -3.07
C ASN A 81 14.76 -5.66 -3.15
N GLY A 82 13.78 -5.16 -2.42
CA GLY A 82 13.47 -3.74 -2.28
C GLY A 82 13.22 -3.38 -0.81
N ASP A 83 13.22 -2.08 -0.49
CA ASP A 83 12.75 -1.55 0.79
C ASP A 83 12.33 -0.08 0.63
N TYR A 84 11.05 0.20 0.79
CA TYR A 84 10.53 1.56 0.89
C TYR A 84 10.60 2.12 2.32
N HIS A 85 11.17 3.31 2.44
CA HIS A 85 11.20 4.11 3.65
C HIS A 85 10.87 5.57 3.33
N TYR A 86 9.58 5.92 3.41
CA TYR A 86 9.05 7.29 3.37
C TYR A 86 9.42 8.05 2.09
N ASN A 87 10.54 8.74 2.06
CA ASN A 87 10.97 9.44 0.85
C ASN A 87 11.95 8.60 0.02
N MET A 88 12.23 7.35 0.40
CA MET A 88 13.31 6.58 -0.20
C MET A 88 12.92 5.16 -0.58
N ILE A 89 13.15 4.78 -1.84
CA ILE A 89 13.15 3.37 -2.26
C ILE A 89 14.60 2.88 -2.31
N ARG A 90 14.87 1.75 -1.64
CA ARG A 90 16.15 1.04 -1.76
C ARG A 90 15.95 -0.18 -2.64
N LEU A 91 16.90 -0.42 -3.53
CA LEU A 91 16.88 -1.56 -4.45
C LEU A 91 18.16 -2.37 -4.27
N ASP A 92 18.04 -3.68 -4.24
CA ASP A 92 19.20 -4.56 -4.29
C ASP A 92 19.95 -4.37 -5.63
N GLU A 93 21.28 -4.39 -5.64
CA GLU A 93 22.08 -4.26 -6.88
C GLU A 93 21.74 -5.35 -7.92
N THR A 94 21.24 -6.51 -7.50
CA THR A 94 20.79 -7.56 -8.43
C THR A 94 19.58 -7.15 -9.25
N ILE A 95 18.71 -6.26 -8.78
CA ILE A 95 17.54 -5.76 -9.52
C ILE A 95 17.95 -5.04 -10.80
N PRO A 96 18.68 -3.90 -10.76
CA PRO A 96 19.08 -3.19 -11.96
C PRO A 96 19.96 -4.07 -12.85
N TRP A 97 20.79 -4.93 -12.27
CA TRP A 97 21.61 -5.85 -13.05
C TRP A 97 20.75 -6.84 -13.87
N ASN A 98 19.77 -7.48 -13.26
CA ASN A 98 18.89 -8.43 -13.94
C ASN A 98 18.05 -7.77 -15.04
N ILE A 99 17.53 -6.57 -14.78
CA ILE A 99 16.81 -5.78 -15.79
C ILE A 99 17.75 -5.45 -16.96
N PHE A 100 18.97 -5.00 -16.67
CA PHE A 100 19.98 -4.71 -17.67
C PHE A 100 20.36 -5.95 -18.50
N LYS A 101 20.29 -7.16 -17.94
CA LYS A 101 20.49 -8.42 -18.66
C LYS A 101 19.29 -8.91 -19.48
N GLY A 102 18.17 -8.17 -19.45
CA GLY A 102 16.96 -8.49 -20.19
C GLY A 102 15.93 -9.27 -19.41
N ASN A 103 16.12 -9.48 -18.10
CA ASN A 103 15.09 -10.00 -17.22
C ASN A 103 14.20 -8.87 -16.71
N ILE A 104 13.35 -8.35 -17.59
CA ILE A 104 12.46 -7.22 -17.28
C ILE A 104 11.41 -7.54 -16.21
N LEU A 105 11.12 -8.82 -15.95
CA LEU A 105 10.15 -9.21 -14.91
C LEU A 105 10.59 -8.73 -13.52
N VAL A 106 11.88 -8.58 -13.28
CA VAL A 106 12.41 -8.07 -12.00
C VAL A 106 12.04 -6.60 -11.78
N PHE A 107 11.64 -5.87 -12.83
CA PHE A 107 11.09 -4.51 -12.69
C PHE A 107 9.73 -4.48 -11.96
N PHE A 108 9.06 -5.63 -11.81
CA PHE A 108 7.91 -5.76 -10.90
C PHE A 108 8.26 -5.38 -9.46
N ASP A 109 9.46 -5.73 -8.96
CA ASP A 109 9.88 -5.40 -7.59
C ASP A 109 9.89 -3.87 -7.38
N ILE A 110 10.30 -3.11 -8.39
CA ILE A 110 10.24 -1.63 -8.37
C ILE A 110 8.79 -1.13 -8.37
N CYS A 111 7.92 -1.77 -9.16
CA CYS A 111 6.50 -1.41 -9.21
C CYS A 111 5.81 -1.66 -7.86
N HIS A 112 6.14 -2.76 -7.19
CA HIS A 112 5.66 -3.08 -5.84
C HIS A 112 6.03 -1.96 -4.84
N GLU A 113 7.29 -1.55 -4.79
CA GLU A 113 7.73 -0.46 -3.88
C GLU A 113 7.09 0.90 -4.22
N LEU A 114 6.85 1.18 -5.50
CA LEU A 114 6.12 2.38 -5.92
C LEU A 114 4.66 2.39 -5.44
N ILE A 115 4.01 1.22 -5.36
CA ILE A 115 2.67 1.12 -4.78
C ILE A 115 2.72 1.37 -3.27
N HIS A 116 3.70 0.82 -2.54
CA HIS A 116 3.88 1.15 -1.12
C HIS A 116 4.04 2.66 -0.89
N PHE A 117 4.88 3.31 -1.69
CA PHE A 117 5.04 4.76 -1.68
C PHE A 117 3.71 5.50 -1.94
N LYS A 118 2.94 5.04 -2.93
CA LYS A 118 1.63 5.60 -3.26
C LYS A 118 0.67 5.49 -2.06
N TYR A 119 0.58 4.31 -1.44
CA TYR A 119 -0.33 4.05 -0.32
C TYR A 119 0.02 4.90 0.91
N ASP A 120 1.29 5.00 1.29
CA ASP A 120 1.72 5.88 2.38
C ASP A 120 1.41 7.35 2.07
N THR A 121 1.61 7.79 0.83
CA THR A 121 1.26 9.15 0.40
C THR A 121 -0.25 9.40 0.49
N ASP A 122 -1.07 8.50 -0.06
CA ASP A 122 -2.53 8.59 -0.04
C ASP A 122 -3.09 8.58 1.39
N LEU A 123 -2.51 7.74 2.26
CA LEU A 123 -2.85 7.66 3.67
C LEU A 123 -2.56 9.00 4.38
N ASN A 124 -1.38 9.58 4.16
CA ASN A 124 -0.99 10.87 4.74
C ASN A 124 -1.80 12.04 4.16
N ALA A 125 -2.22 11.96 2.90
CA ALA A 125 -3.03 12.97 2.22
C ALA A 125 -4.52 12.93 2.57
N GLY A 126 -4.97 11.94 3.33
CA GLY A 126 -6.38 11.84 3.69
C GLY A 126 -7.26 11.31 2.56
N VAL A 127 -6.67 10.65 1.54
CA VAL A 127 -7.44 10.07 0.42
C VAL A 127 -8.41 9.02 0.95
N ILE A 128 -9.66 9.11 0.54
CA ILE A 128 -10.71 8.18 0.98
C ILE A 128 -11.05 7.25 -0.18
N ASN A 129 -10.65 6.00 -0.03
CA ASN A 129 -11.20 4.88 -0.78
C ASN A 129 -11.16 3.62 0.10
N LYS A 130 -11.78 2.54 -0.37
CA LYS A 130 -11.90 1.29 0.40
C LYS A 130 -10.56 0.72 0.86
N ASN A 131 -9.53 0.77 0.02
CA ASN A 131 -8.23 0.18 0.33
C ASN A 131 -7.44 1.07 1.30
N ILE A 132 -7.49 2.39 1.13
CA ILE A 132 -6.81 3.34 2.03
C ILE A 132 -7.45 3.34 3.42
N VAL A 133 -8.78 3.31 3.51
CA VAL A 133 -9.46 3.21 4.81
C VAL A 133 -9.11 1.87 5.48
N ARG A 134 -9.04 0.79 4.72
CA ARG A 134 -8.62 -0.52 5.23
C ARG A 134 -7.19 -0.48 5.80
N ALA A 135 -6.25 0.08 5.06
CA ALA A 135 -4.86 0.25 5.48
C ALA A 135 -4.73 1.12 6.74
N ALA A 136 -5.52 2.21 6.82
CA ALA A 136 -5.60 3.06 8.02
C ALA A 136 -6.06 2.26 9.26
N LYS A 137 -7.11 1.46 9.10
CA LYS A 137 -7.66 0.62 10.18
C LYS A 137 -6.67 -0.46 10.62
N GLU A 138 -6.06 -1.19 9.67
CA GLU A 138 -5.03 -2.21 9.96
C GLU A 138 -3.82 -1.61 10.68
N THR A 139 -3.36 -0.44 10.26
CA THR A 139 -2.25 0.28 10.91
C THR A 139 -2.52 0.56 12.39
N LEU A 140 -3.75 0.96 12.73
CA LEU A 140 -4.14 1.21 14.13
C LEU A 140 -4.26 -0.08 14.94
N ILE A 141 -4.85 -1.13 14.36
CA ILE A 141 -4.96 -2.44 15.03
C ILE A 141 -3.56 -3.00 15.33
N ARG A 142 -2.65 -2.93 14.34
CA ARG A 142 -1.25 -3.32 14.52
C ARG A 142 -0.64 -2.53 15.66
N HIS A 143 -0.69 -1.20 15.60
CA HIS A 143 -0.11 -0.34 16.64
C HIS A 143 -0.54 -0.71 18.07
N GLU A 144 -1.82 -1.03 18.28
CA GLU A 144 -2.31 -1.49 19.58
C GLU A 144 -1.70 -2.84 19.97
N ALA A 145 -1.66 -3.79 19.05
CA ALA A 145 -1.05 -5.09 19.27
C ALA A 145 0.43 -4.93 19.69
N GLU A 146 1.15 -3.98 19.09
CA GLU A 146 2.58 -3.75 19.30
C GLU A 146 2.96 -3.04 20.61
N THR A 147 2.10 -2.15 21.12
CA THR A 147 2.55 -1.13 22.09
C THR A 147 1.77 -1.07 23.41
N THR A 148 0.52 -1.53 23.45
CA THR A 148 -0.33 -1.45 24.66
C THR A 148 -0.37 -2.80 25.36
N ALA A 149 -0.78 -2.86 26.64
CA ALA A 149 -1.13 -4.12 27.31
C ALA A 149 -2.19 -4.84 26.45
N PRO A 150 -1.81 -5.86 25.67
CA PRO A 150 -2.47 -6.08 24.40
C PRO A 150 -3.82 -6.74 24.65
N ILE A 151 -4.91 -6.01 24.37
CA ILE A 151 -6.24 -6.64 24.27
C ILE A 151 -6.22 -7.66 23.11
N PHE A 152 -5.46 -7.32 22.05
CA PHE A 152 -5.07 -8.22 20.97
C PHE A 152 -3.70 -8.85 21.28
N LYS A 153 -3.63 -9.85 22.17
CA LYS A 153 -2.36 -10.54 22.47
C LYS A 153 -1.73 -11.10 21.18
N TYR A 154 -0.46 -10.73 20.98
CA TYR A 154 0.40 -11.10 19.87
C TYR A 154 0.37 -12.60 19.56
N ASP A 155 0.08 -12.88 18.28
CA ASP A 155 0.53 -14.01 17.45
C ASP A 155 0.00 -13.76 16.01
N TYR A 156 -1.13 -13.05 15.84
CA TYR A 156 -1.71 -12.81 14.51
C TYR A 156 -0.83 -11.95 13.60
N TYR A 157 -0.52 -10.69 13.93
CA TYR A 157 0.16 -9.80 12.97
C TYR A 157 1.67 -10.07 12.81
N SER A 158 2.36 -10.55 13.85
CA SER A 158 3.76 -10.98 13.73
C SER A 158 3.92 -12.19 12.82
N ASP A 159 3.02 -13.17 12.92
CA ASP A 159 3.11 -14.42 12.14
C ASP A 159 2.44 -14.29 10.77
N ASN A 160 1.62 -13.25 10.57
CA ASN A 160 0.84 -13.02 9.36
C ASN A 160 1.21 -11.71 8.64
N TYR A 161 2.34 -11.06 8.94
CA TYR A 161 2.81 -9.83 8.25
C TYR A 161 2.79 -9.97 6.71
N LYS A 162 3.18 -11.14 6.18
CA LYS A 162 3.11 -11.47 4.75
C LYS A 162 1.70 -11.49 4.16
N PHE A 163 0.68 -11.40 5.00
CA PHE A 163 -0.71 -11.35 4.62
C PHE A 163 -1.28 -9.94 4.67
N ASP A 164 -0.59 -8.91 5.19
CA ASP A 164 -1.09 -7.54 5.35
C ASP A 164 -1.73 -6.98 4.07
N SER A 165 -2.78 -6.16 4.22
CA SER A 165 -3.52 -5.69 3.05
C SER A 165 -2.64 -4.84 2.14
N GLU A 166 -1.79 -3.98 2.71
CA GLU A 166 -0.83 -3.15 1.97
C GLU A 166 0.10 -4.01 1.10
N GLU A 167 0.66 -5.10 1.64
CA GLU A 167 1.52 -6.02 0.88
C GLU A 167 0.76 -6.75 -0.24
N LYS A 168 -0.49 -7.18 0.02
CA LYS A 168 -1.31 -7.82 -1.02
C LYS A 168 -1.72 -6.84 -2.11
N LEU A 169 -2.08 -5.63 -1.72
CA LEU A 169 -2.44 -4.56 -2.64
C LEU A 169 -1.23 -4.12 -3.46
N ALA A 170 -0.05 -3.96 -2.85
CA ALA A 170 1.21 -3.67 -3.54
C ALA A 170 1.56 -4.74 -4.58
N ASN A 171 1.35 -6.02 -4.26
CA ASN A 171 1.55 -7.09 -5.24
C ASN A 171 0.52 -7.06 -6.39
N MET A 172 -0.76 -6.84 -6.10
CA MET A 172 -1.81 -6.84 -7.13
C MET A 172 -1.71 -5.60 -8.04
N GLU A 173 -1.70 -4.41 -7.45
CA GLU A 173 -1.60 -3.14 -8.18
C GLU A 173 -0.21 -2.96 -8.79
N GLY A 174 0.84 -3.55 -8.21
CA GLY A 174 2.18 -3.56 -8.79
C GLY A 174 2.25 -4.37 -10.09
N VAL A 175 1.49 -5.46 -10.22
CA VAL A 175 1.35 -6.19 -11.49
C VAL A 175 0.65 -5.32 -12.54
N ASP A 176 -0.39 -4.59 -12.14
CA ASP A 176 -1.14 -3.71 -13.06
C ASP A 176 -0.25 -2.54 -13.54
N LEU A 177 0.47 -1.90 -12.61
CA LEU A 177 1.45 -0.85 -12.92
C LEU A 177 2.56 -1.36 -13.84
N PHE A 178 3.11 -2.54 -13.54
CA PHE A 178 4.13 -3.17 -14.38
C PHE A 178 3.62 -3.39 -15.80
N ARG A 179 2.43 -3.98 -15.95
CA ARG A 179 1.77 -4.23 -17.24
C ARG A 179 1.52 -2.95 -18.01
N GLU A 180 1.09 -1.91 -17.33
CA GLU A 180 0.89 -0.59 -17.92
C GLU A 180 2.21 -0.01 -18.47
N ILE A 181 3.27 -0.04 -17.67
CA ILE A 181 4.59 0.49 -18.07
C ILE A 181 5.11 -0.25 -19.30
N ILE A 182 5.16 -1.59 -19.28
CA ILE A 182 5.69 -2.35 -20.42
C ILE A 182 4.83 -2.20 -21.68
N LYS A 183 3.52 -1.98 -21.52
CA LYS A 183 2.62 -1.68 -22.63
C LYS A 183 3.00 -0.35 -23.28
N TYR A 184 3.26 0.70 -22.49
CA TYR A 184 3.73 1.98 -23.03
C TYR A 184 5.13 1.88 -23.67
N MET A 185 5.98 0.98 -23.15
CA MET A 185 7.28 0.68 -23.76
C MET A 185 7.19 -0.18 -25.03
N ASN A 186 5.98 -0.60 -25.45
CA ASN A 186 5.73 -1.48 -26.58
C ASN A 186 6.42 -2.86 -26.47
N ILE A 187 6.46 -3.42 -25.26
CA ILE A 187 7.05 -4.73 -24.98
C ILE A 187 5.92 -5.76 -24.84
N THR A 188 5.98 -6.81 -25.67
CA THR A 188 5.07 -7.96 -25.56
C THR A 188 5.74 -9.07 -24.76
N LEU A 189 5.16 -9.43 -23.61
CA LEU A 189 5.64 -10.56 -22.82
C LEU A 189 5.38 -11.89 -23.55
N ASN A 190 6.28 -12.85 -23.33
CA ASN A 190 5.99 -14.23 -23.69
C ASN A 190 4.92 -14.82 -22.74
N LYS A 191 4.32 -15.94 -23.14
CA LYS A 191 3.23 -16.60 -22.39
C LYS A 191 3.64 -17.05 -20.99
N GLU A 192 4.90 -17.43 -20.80
CA GLU A 192 5.40 -17.91 -19.49
C GLU A 192 5.50 -16.74 -18.50
N ASP A 193 6.06 -15.62 -18.95
CA ASP A 193 6.20 -14.40 -18.17
C ASP A 193 4.83 -13.81 -17.80
N ASP A 194 3.87 -13.79 -18.74
CA ASP A 194 2.51 -13.34 -18.45
C ASP A 194 1.77 -14.26 -17.46
N LEU A 195 1.98 -15.58 -17.55
CA LEU A 195 1.42 -16.54 -16.60
C LEU A 195 2.01 -16.35 -15.19
N LYS A 196 3.30 -16.05 -15.06
CA LYS A 196 3.93 -15.73 -13.76
C LYS A 196 3.26 -14.54 -13.09
N LEU A 197 3.04 -13.45 -13.83
CA LEU A 197 2.37 -12.25 -13.32
C LEU A 197 0.91 -12.52 -12.95
N LEU A 198 0.19 -13.29 -13.78
CA LEU A 198 -1.18 -13.69 -13.48
C LEU A 198 -1.27 -14.52 -12.20
N ASN A 199 -0.31 -15.43 -11.97
CA ASN A 199 -0.25 -16.22 -10.75
C ASN A 199 0.01 -15.36 -9.52
N ILE A 200 0.91 -14.36 -9.61
CA ILE A 200 1.15 -13.40 -8.51
C ILE A 200 -0.16 -12.70 -8.13
N SER A 201 -0.86 -12.11 -9.10
CA SER A 201 -2.12 -11.40 -8.87
C SER A 201 -3.21 -12.32 -8.29
N THR A 202 -3.40 -13.49 -8.90
CA THR A 202 -4.45 -14.45 -8.50
C THR A 202 -4.23 -14.98 -7.09
N ASN A 203 -2.99 -15.38 -6.76
CA ASN A 203 -2.65 -15.89 -5.43
C ASN A 203 -2.83 -14.83 -4.35
N ASN A 204 -2.37 -13.59 -4.60
CA ASN A 204 -2.53 -12.50 -3.64
C ASN A 204 -4.01 -12.13 -3.47
N ARG A 205 -4.82 -12.14 -4.53
CA ARG A 205 -6.27 -11.92 -4.45
C ARG A 205 -6.98 -12.99 -3.62
N LEU A 206 -6.65 -14.26 -3.83
CA LEU A 206 -7.20 -15.37 -3.04
C LEU A 206 -6.80 -15.24 -1.57
N GLN A 207 -5.53 -14.93 -1.29
CA GLN A 207 -5.05 -14.73 0.08
C GLN A 207 -5.70 -13.53 0.76
N TYR A 208 -5.83 -12.40 0.04
CA TYR A 208 -6.50 -11.20 0.52
C TYR A 208 -7.96 -11.48 0.90
N HIS A 209 -8.69 -12.21 0.06
CA HIS A 209 -10.06 -12.60 0.36
C HIS A 209 -10.18 -13.61 1.51
N ASN A 210 -9.28 -14.59 1.60
CA ASN A 210 -9.39 -15.71 2.54
C ASN A 210 -8.85 -15.41 3.95
N TYR A 211 -7.83 -14.56 4.09
CA TYR A 211 -7.11 -14.40 5.36
C TYR A 211 -7.31 -13.05 6.04
N LEU A 212 -7.60 -12.00 5.28
CA LEU A 212 -7.67 -10.64 5.80
C LEU A 212 -9.09 -10.11 5.98
N ARG A 213 -10.02 -10.46 5.09
CA ARG A 213 -11.38 -9.92 5.17
C ARG A 213 -12.18 -10.46 6.36
N ASP A 214 -11.87 -11.66 6.83
CA ASP A 214 -12.57 -12.28 7.95
C ASP A 214 -11.56 -12.95 8.90
N PHE A 215 -11.37 -12.41 10.10
CA PHE A 215 -10.52 -13.06 11.10
C PHE A 215 -11.05 -14.45 11.50
N ARG A 216 -12.35 -14.72 11.29
CA ARG A 216 -13.00 -16.00 11.60
C ARG A 216 -12.68 -17.09 10.59
N SER A 217 -12.27 -16.76 9.35
CA SER A 217 -11.89 -17.74 8.33
C SER A 217 -10.47 -18.28 8.51
N ASN A 218 -9.68 -17.71 9.44
CA ASN A 218 -8.35 -18.19 9.75
C ASN A 218 -8.40 -19.29 10.83
N ILE A 219 -8.27 -20.55 10.40
CA ILE A 219 -8.36 -21.79 11.21
C ILE A 219 -7.39 -21.80 12.42
N ARG A 220 -6.36 -20.96 12.43
CA ARG A 220 -5.42 -20.84 13.56
C ARG A 220 -5.99 -20.07 14.76
N PHE A 221 -7.13 -19.42 14.61
CA PHE A 221 -7.80 -18.69 15.68
C PHE A 221 -9.13 -19.36 16.01
N ASN A 222 -9.28 -19.73 17.28
CA ASN A 222 -10.47 -20.37 17.82
C ASN A 222 -11.73 -19.53 17.52
N ASN A 223 -12.90 -20.15 17.40
CA ASN A 223 -14.19 -19.59 16.94
C ASN A 223 -14.80 -18.45 17.80
N PHE A 224 -14.00 -17.74 18.61
CA PHE A 224 -14.43 -16.75 19.59
C PHE A 224 -13.91 -15.33 19.34
N PHE A 225 -13.33 -15.03 18.17
CA PHE A 225 -12.86 -13.68 17.86
C PHE A 225 -13.79 -12.88 16.95
N TRP A 226 -13.74 -11.58 17.19
CA TRP A 226 -14.36 -10.51 16.42
C TRP A 226 -13.94 -10.55 14.95
N ASP A 227 -14.83 -10.21 14.02
CA ASP A 227 -14.39 -9.89 12.66
C ASP A 227 -13.59 -8.56 12.62
N PHE A 228 -13.06 -8.22 11.45
CA PHE A 228 -12.20 -7.05 11.31
C PHE A 228 -12.85 -5.75 11.76
N GLU A 229 -14.10 -5.55 11.36
CA GLU A 229 -14.83 -4.33 11.70
C GLU A 229 -15.23 -4.34 13.19
N GLU A 230 -15.46 -5.52 13.80
CA GLU A 230 -15.69 -5.70 15.26
C GLU A 230 -14.45 -5.36 16.08
N ALA A 231 -13.29 -5.84 15.63
CA ALA A 231 -12.02 -5.54 16.26
C ALA A 231 -11.70 -4.04 16.18
N PHE A 232 -11.91 -3.42 15.01
CA PHE A 232 -11.65 -2.00 14.82
C PHE A 232 -12.62 -1.13 15.62
N ASP A 233 -13.93 -1.41 15.57
CA ASP A 233 -14.93 -0.69 16.37
C ASP A 233 -14.59 -0.75 17.85
N PHE A 234 -14.28 -1.94 18.37
CA PHE A 234 -13.86 -2.09 19.76
C PHE A 234 -12.61 -1.25 20.08
N LEU A 235 -11.63 -1.22 19.19
CA LEU A 235 -10.38 -0.48 19.37
C LEU A 235 -10.59 1.04 19.40
N ILE A 236 -11.36 1.59 18.47
CA ILE A 236 -11.70 3.02 18.43
C ILE A 236 -12.48 3.43 19.68
N ARG A 237 -13.33 2.55 20.23
CA ARG A 237 -14.05 2.78 21.49
C ARG A 237 -13.11 2.97 22.68
N GLN A 238 -12.02 2.19 22.75
CA GLN A 238 -11.01 2.33 23.80
C GLN A 238 -10.12 3.56 23.58
N ASN A 239 -9.85 3.89 22.31
CA ASN A 239 -8.93 4.95 21.90
C ASN A 239 -9.61 5.98 20.97
N PRO A 240 -10.61 6.75 21.46
CA PRO A 240 -11.37 7.68 20.62
C PRO A 240 -10.54 8.85 20.10
N GLY A 241 -9.26 9.02 20.48
CA GLY A 241 -8.38 9.98 19.83
C GLY A 241 -7.90 9.54 18.44
N TRP A 242 -8.05 8.25 18.09
CA TRP A 242 -7.43 7.69 16.89
C TRP A 242 -8.20 8.00 15.60
N TYR A 243 -9.50 8.26 15.64
CA TYR A 243 -10.24 8.69 14.45
C TYR A 243 -9.74 10.05 13.91
N ASN A 244 -9.14 10.88 14.77
CA ASN A 244 -8.49 12.14 14.37
C ASN A 244 -7.10 11.94 13.75
N ARG A 245 -6.52 10.74 13.87
CA ARG A 245 -5.18 10.44 13.36
C ARG A 245 -5.19 10.17 11.85
N PHE A 246 -6.31 9.68 11.34
CA PHE A 246 -6.55 9.42 9.93
C PHE A 246 -7.86 10.10 9.52
N PRO A 247 -7.81 11.22 8.75
CA PRO A 247 -9.00 11.92 8.28
C PRO A 247 -10.02 10.99 7.59
N GLN A 248 -9.54 9.93 6.95
CA GLN A 248 -10.37 8.93 6.27
C GLN A 248 -11.42 8.28 7.20
N LEU A 249 -11.08 8.10 8.48
CA LEU A 249 -11.98 7.51 9.46
C LEU A 249 -13.15 8.44 9.80
N GLN A 250 -13.04 9.73 9.49
CA GLN A 250 -14.10 10.70 9.76
C GLN A 250 -15.33 10.49 8.86
N ILE A 251 -15.24 9.66 7.83
CA ILE A 251 -16.40 9.21 7.05
C ILE A 251 -17.29 8.29 7.88
N GLU A 252 -16.69 7.38 8.66
CA GLU A 252 -17.43 6.43 9.49
C GLU A 252 -17.72 6.95 10.89
N TYR A 253 -16.82 7.77 11.46
CA TYR A 253 -16.92 8.26 12.84
C TYR A 253 -16.96 9.78 12.89
N TYR A 254 -17.62 10.33 13.90
CA TYR A 254 -17.65 11.77 14.19
C TYR A 254 -17.60 12.02 15.68
N GLN A 255 -17.22 13.22 16.09
CA GLN A 255 -17.37 13.68 17.47
C GLN A 255 -18.64 14.51 17.60
N ASP A 256 -19.50 14.12 18.54
CA ASP A 256 -20.74 14.84 18.84
C ASP A 256 -20.48 16.13 19.65
N GLU A 257 -21.54 16.92 19.85
CA GLU A 257 -21.49 18.17 20.62
C GLU A 257 -21.04 17.98 22.08
N GLU A 258 -21.19 16.77 22.62
CA GLU A 258 -20.74 16.40 23.97
C GLU A 258 -19.27 15.95 24.00
N GLY A 259 -18.59 15.97 22.85
CA GLY A 259 -17.20 15.56 22.70
C GLY A 259 -17.01 14.03 22.64
N LYS A 260 -18.06 13.24 22.48
CA LYS A 260 -17.99 11.78 22.35
C LYS A 260 -17.83 11.37 20.89
N VAL A 261 -16.97 10.39 20.64
CA VAL A 261 -16.84 9.80 19.30
C VAL A 261 -17.96 8.79 19.09
N ARG A 262 -18.65 8.89 17.96
CA ARG A 262 -19.76 8.03 17.54
C ARG A 262 -19.51 7.48 16.15
N LYS A 263 -19.98 6.26 15.90
CA LYS A 263 -20.07 5.70 14.56
C LYS A 263 -21.34 6.23 13.90
N ARG A 264 -21.28 6.55 12.60
CA ARG A 264 -22.45 7.02 11.87
C ARG A 264 -23.47 5.91 11.71
N THR A 265 -24.74 6.29 11.83
CA THR A 265 -25.84 5.38 11.55
C THR A 265 -25.96 5.13 10.05
N THR A 266 -26.72 4.09 9.69
CA THR A 266 -27.04 3.78 8.29
C THR A 266 -27.71 4.98 7.61
N GLU A 267 -28.63 5.66 8.29
CA GLU A 267 -29.33 6.85 7.77
C GLU A 267 -28.39 8.03 7.58
N GLU A 268 -27.44 8.25 8.49
CA GLU A 268 -26.43 9.30 8.38
C GLU A 268 -25.48 9.05 7.19
N LEU A 269 -25.04 7.81 7.00
CA LEU A 269 -24.20 7.41 5.87
C LEU A 269 -24.94 7.53 4.53
N GLN A 270 -26.23 7.18 4.48
CA GLN A 270 -27.06 7.38 3.28
C GLN A 270 -27.15 8.84 2.90
N ARG A 271 -27.45 9.73 3.86
CA ARG A 271 -27.50 11.18 3.63
C ARG A 271 -26.15 11.75 3.20
N LEU A 272 -25.05 11.21 3.72
CA LEU A 272 -23.70 11.60 3.29
C LEU A 272 -23.46 11.17 1.83
N SER A 273 -23.82 9.94 1.49
CA SER A 273 -23.67 9.39 0.12
C SER A 273 -24.46 10.18 -0.93
N GLU A 274 -25.66 10.66 -0.59
CA GLU A 274 -26.49 11.50 -1.47
C GLU A 274 -25.85 12.84 -1.82
N LYS A 275 -25.03 13.38 -0.91
CA LYS A 275 -24.40 14.70 -1.03
C LYS A 275 -22.96 14.65 -1.52
N GLU A 276 -22.31 13.52 -1.34
CA GLU A 276 -20.94 13.32 -1.80
C GLU A 276 -20.87 13.49 -3.32
N GLU A 277 -19.77 14.00 -3.86
CA GLU A 277 -19.55 14.08 -5.30
C GLU A 277 -18.39 13.18 -5.73
N ASP A 278 -17.45 12.92 -4.81
CA ASP A 278 -16.33 12.03 -5.05
C ASP A 278 -16.80 10.58 -5.22
N LYS A 279 -16.39 9.98 -6.34
CA LYS A 279 -16.78 8.62 -6.72
C LYS A 279 -16.21 7.58 -5.75
N ASP A 280 -14.95 7.71 -5.34
CA ASP A 280 -14.28 6.74 -4.50
C ASP A 280 -14.83 6.80 -3.07
N VAL A 281 -15.15 8.01 -2.58
CA VAL A 281 -15.86 8.19 -1.30
C VAL A 281 -17.26 7.59 -1.36
N LYS A 282 -18.01 7.83 -2.43
CA LYS A 282 -19.34 7.23 -2.63
C LYS A 282 -19.30 5.71 -2.65
N GLU A 283 -18.41 5.13 -3.45
CA GLU A 283 -18.24 3.67 -3.53
C GLU A 283 -17.85 3.09 -2.18
N TYR A 284 -16.99 3.80 -1.43
CA TYR A 284 -16.63 3.41 -0.08
C TYR A 284 -17.84 3.44 0.88
N ILE A 285 -18.61 4.54 0.92
CA ILE A 285 -19.83 4.65 1.74
C ILE A 285 -20.85 3.57 1.36
N GLN A 286 -21.05 3.31 0.07
CA GLN A 286 -21.92 2.23 -0.38
C GLN A 286 -21.43 0.87 0.10
N SER A 287 -20.11 0.65 0.11
CA SER A 287 -19.53 -0.63 0.55
C SER A 287 -19.75 -0.94 2.03
N ILE A 288 -19.86 0.08 2.89
CA ILE A 288 -20.17 -0.07 4.32
C ILE A 288 -21.69 -0.11 4.59
N LEU A 289 -22.51 0.35 3.65
CA LEU A 289 -23.98 0.27 3.72
C LEU A 289 -24.52 -1.13 3.35
N VAL A 290 -23.76 -1.93 2.60
CA VAL A 290 -24.13 -3.32 2.32
C VAL A 290 -24.07 -4.13 3.62
N SER A 291 -25.19 -4.77 4.00
CA SER A 291 -25.25 -5.55 5.23
C SER A 291 -24.29 -6.73 5.18
N THR A 292 -23.26 -6.70 6.00
CA THR A 292 -22.57 -7.91 6.44
C THR A 292 -23.31 -8.50 7.64
N ASP A 293 -23.35 -9.83 7.76
CA ASP A 293 -23.90 -10.58 8.92
C ASP A 293 -23.08 -10.33 10.19
N TYR A 294 -23.09 -9.08 10.63
CA TYR A 294 -22.25 -8.55 11.68
C TYR A 294 -23.07 -8.40 12.95
N LYS A 295 -22.58 -8.95 14.07
CA LYS A 295 -23.23 -8.75 15.37
C LYS A 295 -22.88 -7.35 15.87
N ARG A 296 -23.74 -6.37 15.56
CA ARG A 296 -23.60 -4.99 16.05
C ARG A 296 -23.41 -5.00 17.57
N LEU A 297 -22.23 -4.57 18.03
CA LEU A 297 -22.01 -4.26 19.45
C LEU A 297 -22.95 -3.12 19.84
N SER A 298 -23.70 -3.26 20.93
CA SER A 298 -24.62 -2.21 21.40
C SER A 298 -23.89 -0.86 21.53
N ASP A 299 -24.57 0.20 21.08
CA ASP A 299 -23.99 1.50 20.77
C ASP A 299 -24.44 2.55 21.79
N ASP A 300 -23.74 2.61 22.93
CA ASP A 300 -24.08 3.53 24.03
C ASP A 300 -23.23 4.82 24.03
N GLY A 301 -22.36 5.03 23.03
CA GLY A 301 -21.47 6.20 22.90
C GLY A 301 -20.31 6.21 23.91
N PHE A 302 -19.11 6.66 23.47
CA PHE A 302 -17.87 6.41 24.20
C PHE A 302 -17.35 7.67 24.93
N LYS A 303 -17.24 7.61 26.26
CA LYS A 303 -16.63 8.66 27.09
C LYS A 303 -15.10 8.53 27.06
N GLN A 304 -14.41 9.62 26.72
CA GLN A 304 -12.94 9.75 26.84
C GLN A 304 -12.46 9.43 28.27
N LYS A 305 -11.46 8.55 28.40
CA LYS A 305 -10.49 8.64 29.51
C LYS A 305 -9.32 9.50 29.04
N LYS A 306 -9.02 10.58 29.76
CA LYS A 306 -7.80 11.38 29.56
C LYS A 306 -6.57 10.48 29.76
N LEU A 307 -5.83 10.22 28.69
CA LEU A 307 -4.47 9.69 28.78
C LEU A 307 -3.49 10.77 28.33
N SER A 308 -2.72 11.26 29.28
CA SER A 308 -1.58 12.13 29.07
C SER A 308 -0.36 11.28 28.70
N LEU A 309 0.00 11.19 27.42
CA LEU A 309 1.26 10.54 27.02
C LEU A 309 1.94 11.27 25.85
N LYS A 310 3.23 11.58 26.05
CA LYS A 310 4.16 12.00 24.99
C LYS A 310 4.49 10.79 24.11
N ILE A 311 4.37 10.96 22.80
CA ILE A 311 4.63 9.94 21.79
C ILE A 311 6.10 10.06 21.31
N PRO A 312 6.90 8.98 21.27
CA PRO A 312 8.19 9.00 20.56
C PRO A 312 7.99 8.74 19.06
N HIS A 313 8.83 9.36 18.22
CA HIS A 313 8.86 9.14 16.77
C HIS A 313 9.11 7.68 16.40
N ASN A 314 8.35 7.19 15.41
CA ASN A 314 8.40 5.83 14.85
C ASN A 314 9.83 5.37 14.51
N LYS A 315 10.20 4.18 14.97
CA LYS A 315 11.29 3.37 14.39
C LYS A 315 10.71 2.44 13.32
N TYR A 316 11.46 2.31 12.23
CA TYR A 316 11.11 1.68 10.97
C TYR A 316 11.53 0.20 10.99
N TYR A 317 10.97 -0.63 10.10
CA TYR A 317 11.40 -2.03 9.93
C TYR A 317 11.92 -2.32 8.53
N LYS A 318 12.95 -3.17 8.51
CA LYS A 318 13.53 -3.84 7.36
C LYS A 318 12.53 -4.85 6.79
N ILE A 319 12.43 -4.91 5.48
CA ILE A 319 11.88 -6.07 4.78
C ILE A 319 12.76 -7.28 5.15
N SER A 320 12.18 -8.47 5.25
CA SER A 320 12.91 -9.73 5.22
C SER A 320 12.06 -10.69 4.42
N ASN A 321 12.60 -11.16 3.29
CA ASN A 321 11.93 -12.11 2.41
C ASN A 321 11.61 -13.39 3.19
N ALA A 322 10.33 -13.71 3.33
CA ALA A 322 9.87 -15.04 3.70
C ALA A 322 9.39 -15.78 2.44
N ASN A 323 10.37 -16.27 1.69
CA ASN A 323 10.39 -17.37 0.71
C ASN A 323 9.35 -17.41 -0.44
N GLN A 324 9.93 -17.44 -1.65
CA GLN A 324 9.75 -18.42 -2.74
C GLN A 324 8.48 -19.27 -2.76
#